data_AF-A0A6A1QLF5-F1
#
_entry.id   AF-A0A6A1QLF5-F1
#
_cell.length_a   1.000
_cell.length_b   1.000
_cell.length_c   1.000
_cell.angle_alpha   90.00
_cell.angle_beta   90.00
_cell.angle_gamma   90.00
#
_symmetry.space_group_name_H-M   'P 1'
#
loop_
_entity.id
_entity.type
_entity.pdbx_description
1 polymer ?
#
loop_
_entity_poly.entity_id
_entity_poly.type
_entity_poly.pdbx_seq_one_letter_code
_entity_poly.pdbx_strand_id
1 'polypeptide(L)' 'MVVNKQVKGKILAQKINAHIENITHSKSGDNFLKCVRENYQKNKEAKAKDTNLGSTEESTGPTQRYTCREKQWRRT' A
#
# COMPACT_ATOMS: atom_id res chain seq x y z
N MET A 1 -16.31 -7.68 19.65
CA MET A 1 -15.29 -7.67 18.57
C MET A 1 -15.13 -9.09 18.05
N VAL A 2 -14.98 -9.29 16.73
CA VAL A 2 -14.66 -10.61 16.16
C VAL A 2 -13.18 -10.63 15.83
N VAL A 3 -12.46 -11.64 16.33
CA VAL A 3 -11.03 -11.81 16.10
C VAL A 3 -10.82 -13.14 15.38
N ASN A 4 -9.90 -13.16 14.42
CA ASN A 4 -9.46 -14.37 13.76
C ASN A 4 -8.42 -15.06 14.65
N LYS A 5 -8.78 -16.22 15.21
CA LYS A 5 -7.89 -17.03 16.06
C LYS A 5 -7.46 -18.28 15.31
N GLN A 6 -6.16 -18.60 15.35
CA GLN A 6 -5.65 -19.84 14.77
C GLN A 6 -5.59 -20.95 15.84
N VAL A 7 -6.18 -22.12 15.55
CA VAL A 7 -6.15 -23.31 16.41
C VAL A 7 -5.83 -24.53 15.55
N LYS A 8 -4.69 -25.18 15.83
CA LYS A 8 -4.22 -26.39 15.11
C LYS A 8 -4.31 -26.25 13.58
N GLY A 9 -3.87 -25.11 13.05
CA GLY A 9 -3.86 -24.80 11.62
C GLY A 9 -5.19 -24.29 11.04
N LYS A 10 -6.28 -24.26 11.81
CA LYS A 10 -7.58 -23.72 11.36
C LYS A 10 -7.78 -22.30 11.88
N ILE A 11 -8.32 -21.41 11.04
CA ILE A 11 -8.71 -20.06 11.44
C ILE A 11 -10.18 -20.09 11.86
N LEU A 12 -10.46 -19.65 13.09
CA LEU A 12 -11.78 -19.57 13.68
C LEU A 12 -12.14 -18.12 13.99
N ALA A 13 -13.36 -17.73 13.66
CA ALA A 13 -13.91 -16.44 14.06
C ALA A 13 -14.37 -16.51 15.52
N GLN A 14 -13.62 -15.86 16.42
CA GLN A 14 -13.96 -15.80 17.83
C GLN A 14 -14.63 -14.48 18.18
N LYS A 15 -15.79 -14.53 18.82
CA LYS A 15 -16.42 -13.36 19.44
C LYS A 15 -15.84 -13.16 20.84
N ILE A 16 -15.30 -11.97 21.12
CA ILE A 16 -14.80 -11.59 22.44
C ILE A 16 -15.50 -10.33 22.95
N ASN A 17 -15.69 -10.29 24.27
CA ASN A 17 -16.11 -9.11 25.00
C ASN A 17 -14.86 -8.30 25.35
N ALA A 18 -14.82 -7.05 24.94
CA ALA A 18 -13.72 -6.12 25.22
C ALA A 18 -14.31 -4.76 25.60
N HIS A 19 -13.72 -4.10 26.59
CA HIS A 19 -14.11 -2.75 26.99
C HIS A 19 -13.58 -1.72 25.98
N ILE A 20 -14.27 -0.58 25.83
CA ILE A 20 -13.91 0.43 24.82
C ILE A 20 -12.53 1.05 25.06
N GLU A 21 -12.09 1.12 26.32
CA GLU A 21 -10.75 1.59 26.71
C GLU A 21 -9.63 0.69 26.16
N ASN A 22 -9.90 -0.61 26.00
CA ASN A 22 -8.94 -1.59 25.51
C ASN A 22 -8.88 -1.63 23.97
N ILE A 23 -9.75 -0.88 23.29
CA ILE A 23 -9.86 -0.88 21.83
C ILE A 23 -9.27 0.43 21.33
N THR A 24 -8.10 0.33 20.69
CA THR A 24 -7.52 1.46 19.94
C THR A 24 -7.85 1.31 18.46
N HIS A 25 -8.09 2.44 17.79
CA HIS A 25 -8.36 2.44 16.35
C HIS A 25 -7.11 2.06 15.57
N SER A 26 -7.29 1.19 14.56
CA SER A 26 -6.21 0.79 13.67
C SER A 26 -5.96 1.86 12.61
N LYS A 27 -4.72 2.37 12.56
CA LYS A 27 -4.27 3.34 11.55
C LYS A 27 -4.35 2.81 10.11
N SER A 28 -4.31 1.49 9.93
CA SER A 28 -4.37 0.86 8.61
C SER A 28 -5.71 1.09 7.90
N GLY A 29 -6.82 1.13 8.66
CA GLY A 29 -8.14 1.41 8.10
C GLY A 29 -8.25 2.84 7.58
N ASP A 30 -7.75 3.81 8.36
CA ASP A 30 -7.76 5.23 7.98
C ASP A 30 -6.90 5.49 6.74
N ASN A 31 -5.70 4.91 6.70
CA ASN A 31 -4.82 5.01 5.53
C ASN A 31 -5.48 4.39 4.29
N PHE A 32 -6.12 3.22 4.43
CA PHE A 32 -6.84 2.59 3.32
C PHE A 32 -7.97 3.49 2.80
N LEU A 33 -8.77 4.08 3.68
CA LEU A 33 -9.85 5.00 3.29
C LEU A 33 -9.33 6.28 2.62
N LYS A 34 -8.14 6.76 3.00
CA LYS A 34 -7.47 7.87 2.33
C LYS A 34 -7.07 7.49 0.89
N CYS A 35 -6.41 6.35 0.72
CA CYS A 35 -6.01 5.85 -0.60
C CYS A 35 -7.22 5.60 -1.53
N VAL A 36 -8.33 5.05 -1.00
CA VAL A 36 -9.57 4.85 -1.78
C VAL A 36 -10.13 6.18 -2.31
N ARG A 37 -10.13 7.24 -1.48
CA ARG A 37 -10.58 8.56 -1.91
C ARG A 37 -9.69 9.17 -2.98
N GLU A 38 -8.37 9.09 -2.80
CA GLU A 38 -7.39 9.57 -3.78
C GLU A 38 -7.53 8.82 -5.11
N ASN A 39 -7.68 7.49 -5.08
CA ASN A 39 -7.86 6.67 -6.26
C ASN A 39 -9.17 6.99 -6.99
N TYR A 40 -10.26 7.23 -6.25
CA TYR A 40 -11.53 7.63 -6.85
C TYR A 40 -11.40 8.95 -7.63
N GLN A 41 -10.73 9.94 -7.05
CA GLN A 41 -10.48 11.23 -7.71
C GLN A 41 -9.58 11.08 -8.94
N LYS A 42 -8.46 10.35 -8.82
CA LYS A 42 -7.55 10.07 -9.95
C LYS A 42 -8.27 9.35 -11.09
N ASN A 43 -9.10 8.37 -10.78
CA ASN A 43 -9.88 7.66 -11.79
C ASN A 43 -10.93 8.53 -12.47
N LYS A 44 -11.53 9.49 -11.74
CA LYS A 44 -12.46 10.47 -12.33
C LYS A 44 -11.74 11.37 -13.34
N GLU A 45 -10.55 11.86 -13.01
CA GLU A 45 -9.72 12.67 -13.90
C GLU A 45 -9.20 11.89 -15.11
N ALA A 46 -8.82 10.63 -14.91
CA ALA A 46 -8.35 9.73 -15.96
C ALA A 46 -9.45 9.46 -16.99
N LYS A 47 -10.67 9.18 -16.52
CA LYS A 47 -11.86 9.04 -17.38
C LYS A 47 -12.18 10.30 -18.17
N ALA A 48 -11.99 11.48 -17.59
CA ALA A 48 -12.19 12.75 -18.30
C ALA A 48 -11.13 13.00 -19.39
N LYS A 49 -9.94 12.39 -19.27
CA LYS A 49 -8.82 12.50 -20.21
C LYS A 49 -8.73 11.30 -21.17
N ASP A 50 -9.75 10.42 -21.19
CA ASP A 50 -9.74 9.13 -21.90
C ASP A 50 -8.44 8.32 -21.70
N THR A 51 -7.82 8.45 -20.53
CA THR A 51 -6.57 7.80 -20.19
C THR A 51 -6.86 6.75 -19.12
N ASN A 52 -6.40 5.52 -19.30
CA ASN A 52 -6.51 4.50 -18.25
C ASN A 52 -5.34 4.67 -17.27
N LEU A 53 -5.66 4.92 -16.00
CA LEU A 53 -4.70 4.99 -14.89
C LEU A 53 -4.76 3.69 -14.08
N GLY A 54 -3.62 3.04 -13.87
CA GLY A 54 -3.51 1.90 -12.96
C GLY A 54 -3.80 2.35 -11.54
N SER A 55 -4.89 1.87 -10.94
CA SER A 55 -5.29 2.22 -9.56
C SER A 55 -4.60 1.36 -8.49
N THR A 56 -3.70 0.46 -8.90
CA THR A 56 -2.93 -0.45 -8.03
C THR A 56 -1.62 0.21 -7.64
N GLU A 57 -1.23 0.10 -6.38
CA GLU A 57 0.08 0.54 -5.93
C GLU A 57 1.17 -0.30 -6.63
N GLU A 58 2.03 0.37 -7.40
CA GLU A 58 3.17 -0.30 -8.01
C GLU A 58 4.20 -0.61 -6.93
N SER A 59 4.62 -1.89 -6.89
CA SER A 59 5.77 -2.28 -6.10
C SER A 59 7.01 -1.54 -6.59
N THR A 60 7.93 -1.21 -5.68
CA THR A 60 9.21 -0.62 -6.03
C THR A 60 9.93 -1.53 -7.02
N GLY A 61 10.00 -1.08 -8.28
CA GLY A 61 10.72 -1.79 -9.33
C GLY A 61 12.22 -1.89 -9.02
N PRO A 62 12.96 -2.77 -9.71
CA PRO A 62 14.40 -2.87 -9.52
C PRO A 62 15.07 -1.51 -9.78
N THR A 63 16.05 -1.15 -8.94
CA THR A 63 16.83 0.08 -9.12
C THR A 63 17.43 0.11 -10.53
N GLN A 64 17.22 1.23 -11.23
CA GLN A 64 17.78 1.44 -12.57
C GLN A 64 19.31 1.30 -12.54
N ARG A 65 19.87 0.55 -13.49
CA ARG A 65 21.32 0.40 -13.62
C ARG A 65 21.92 1.72 -14.11
N TYR A 66 22.67 2.39 -13.23
CA TYR A 66 23.48 3.56 -13.61
C TYR A 66 24.86 3.11 -14.10
N THR A 67 25.30 3.60 -15.28
CA THR A 67 26.66 3.38 -15.76
C THR A 67 27.57 4.51 -15.29
N CYS A 68 28.57 4.21 -14.46
CA CYS A 68 29.63 5.16 -14.11
C CYS A 68 30.67 5.18 -15.24
N ARG A 69 30.86 6.33 -15.89
CA ARG A 69 31.87 6.50 -16.95
C ARG A 69 33.18 6.97 -16.32
N GLU A 70 34.24 6.17 -16.41
CA GLU A 70 35.58 6.59 -15.99
C GLU A 70 36.06 7.76 -16.86
N LYS A 71 36.52 8.84 -16.22
CA LYS A 71 37.18 9.94 -16.91
C LYS A 71 38.64 9.55 -17.14
N GLN A 72 39.01 9.32 -18.40
CA GLN A 72 40.41 9.14 -18.78
C GLN A 72 41.15 10.46 -18.58
N TRP A 73 42.00 10.53 -17.56
CA TRP A 73 43.00 11.58 -17.43
C TRP A 73 44.11 11.32 -18.47
N ARG A 74 44.15 12.09 -19.56
CA ARG A 74 45.29 12.08 -20.48
C ARG A 74 46.48 12.69 -19.75
N ARG A 75 47.50 11.88 -19.45
CA ARG A 75 48.83 12.40 -19.11
C ARG A 75 49.53 12.72 -20.43
N THR A 76 49.79 14.00 -20.65
CA THR A 76 50.68 14.55 -21.68
C THR A 76 52.12 14.13 -21.43
#